data_AF-A0AA37LDZ8-F1
#
_entry.id   AF-A0AA37LDZ8-F1
#
_cell.length_a   1.000
_cell.length_b   1.000
_cell.length_c   1.000
_cell.angle_alpha   90.00
_cell.angle_beta   90.00
_cell.angle_gamma   90.00
#
_symmetry.space_group_name_H-M   'P 1'
#
loop_
_entity.id
_entity.type
_entity.pdbx_description
1 polymer ?
#
loop_
_entity_poly.entity_id
_entity_poly.type
_entity_poly.pdbx_seq_one_letter_code
_entity_poly.pdbx_strand_id
1 'polypeptide(L)'
;MWNTPDSKRNIDAIARVNFLHSRWRQAGKISNDDMLYTLSLFVLEPMRWAALYEWRDLTMFEKNALAIFWKDLGNEMGISYECLAPYTHKENDALAWLESLQKWCSKYQEHHMVYAIANEKLARANVKLLLMDFPKFTHDFVFKQLRCLMEPQLRHAFG
;
A
#
# COMPACT_ATOMS: atom_id res chain seq x y z
N MET A 1 22.96 -8.43 -4.43
CA MET A 1 22.98 -9.42 -3.35
C MET A 1 21.69 -9.27 -2.56
N TRP A 2 20.86 -10.30 -2.52
CA TRP A 2 19.60 -10.26 -1.77
C TRP A 2 19.90 -10.38 -0.26
N ASN A 3 19.09 -9.74 0.58
CA ASN A 3 19.26 -9.76 2.03
C ASN A 3 18.24 -10.75 2.61
N THR A 4 18.70 -11.77 3.33
CA THR A 4 17.82 -12.73 4.00
C THR A 4 17.05 -12.05 5.15
N PRO A 5 15.91 -12.61 5.60
CA PRO A 5 15.11 -12.02 6.67
C PRO A 5 15.90 -11.78 7.98
N ASP A 6 16.83 -12.67 8.30
CA ASP A 6 17.70 -12.63 9.48
C ASP A 6 18.96 -11.76 9.30
N SER A 7 19.18 -11.20 8.11
CA SER A 7 20.35 -10.36 7.87
C SER A 7 20.25 -9.05 8.66
N LYS A 8 21.41 -8.56 9.15
CA LYS A 8 21.51 -7.27 9.83
C LYS A 8 20.87 -6.13 9.03
N ARG A 9 21.05 -6.11 7.71
CA ARG A 9 20.47 -5.06 6.84
C ARG A 9 18.95 -5.09 6.85
N ASN A 10 18.31 -6.26 6.87
CA ASN A 10 16.86 -6.37 6.93
C ASN A 10 16.32 -5.93 8.29
N ILE A 11 16.94 -6.41 9.37
CA ILE A 11 16.56 -6.06 10.75
C ILE A 11 16.71 -4.54 10.97
N ASP A 12 17.84 -3.95 10.59
CA ASP A 12 18.09 -2.51 10.73
C ASP A 12 17.08 -1.67 9.92
N ALA A 13 16.67 -2.15 8.73
CA ALA A 13 15.68 -1.48 7.91
C ALA A 13 14.29 -1.48 8.57
N ILE A 14 13.82 -2.63 9.04
CA ILE A 14 12.52 -2.75 9.73
C ILE A 14 12.53 -1.92 11.03
N ALA A 15 13.60 -2.03 11.83
CA ALA A 15 13.76 -1.26 13.06
C ALA A 15 13.70 0.26 12.78
N ARG A 16 14.32 0.72 11.70
CA ARG A 16 14.26 2.14 11.28
C ARG A 16 12.85 2.56 10.87
N VAL A 17 12.13 1.74 10.11
CA VAL A 17 10.73 2.02 9.73
C VAL A 17 9.86 2.11 10.99
N ASN A 18 10.00 1.18 11.92
CA ASN A 18 9.28 1.17 13.19
C ASN A 18 9.60 2.42 14.02
N PHE A 19 10.88 2.80 14.11
CA PHE A 19 11.31 4.02 14.79
C PHE A 19 10.65 5.26 14.19
N LEU A 20 10.65 5.42 12.87
CA LEU A 20 10.07 6.58 12.20
C LEU A 20 8.55 6.69 12.43
N HIS A 21 7.83 5.57 12.47
CA HIS A 21 6.39 5.56 12.73
C HIS A 21 6.04 5.70 14.21
N SER A 22 6.91 5.24 15.12
CA SER A 22 6.62 5.17 16.56
C SER A 22 6.15 6.50 17.14
N ARG A 23 6.83 7.61 16.82
CA ARG A 23 6.48 8.95 17.31
C ARG A 23 5.08 9.37 16.90
N TRP A 24 4.70 9.08 15.65
CA TRP A 24 3.41 9.47 15.11
C TRP A 24 2.28 8.58 15.61
N ARG A 25 2.55 7.27 15.81
CA ARG A 25 1.61 6.35 16.45
C ARG A 25 1.37 6.72 17.91
N GLN A 26 2.43 7.02 18.67
CA GLN A 26 2.33 7.48 20.07
C GLN A 26 1.58 8.81 20.19
N ALA A 27 1.75 9.72 19.23
CA ALA A 27 1.02 10.99 19.17
C ALA A 27 -0.43 10.85 18.65
N GLY A 28 -0.90 9.63 18.36
CA GLY A 28 -2.24 9.36 17.84
C GLY A 28 -2.49 9.95 16.44
N LYS A 29 -1.43 10.22 15.67
CA LYS A 29 -1.52 10.79 14.30
C LYS A 29 -1.56 9.73 13.21
N ILE A 30 -1.15 8.51 13.52
CA ILE A 30 -1.24 7.34 12.65
C ILE A 30 -1.86 6.23 13.48
N SER A 31 -3.07 5.82 13.13
CA SER A 31 -3.78 4.71 13.77
C SER A 31 -3.22 3.36 13.33
N ASN A 32 -3.66 2.28 13.97
CA ASN A 32 -3.36 0.92 13.48
C ASN A 32 -3.94 0.70 12.08
N ASP A 33 -5.15 1.19 11.84
CA ASP A 33 -5.86 1.03 10.59
C ASP A 33 -5.17 1.83 9.47
N ASP A 34 -4.62 3.01 9.75
CA ASP A 34 -3.78 3.76 8.78
C ASP A 34 -2.54 2.95 8.36
N MET A 35 -1.89 2.26 9.32
CA MET A 35 -0.75 1.39 9.04
C MET A 35 -1.17 0.19 8.19
N LEU A 36 -2.28 -0.46 8.54
CA LEU A 36 -2.80 -1.62 7.82
C LEU A 36 -3.26 -1.26 6.40
N TYR A 37 -3.90 -0.11 6.23
CA TYR A 37 -4.28 0.41 4.92
C TYR A 37 -3.06 0.71 4.06
N THR A 38 -2.03 1.33 4.65
CA THR A 38 -0.78 1.56 3.91
C THR A 38 -0.11 0.25 3.50
N LEU A 39 -0.07 -0.73 4.41
CA LEU A 39 0.46 -2.08 4.14
C LEU A 39 -0.33 -2.76 3.01
N SER A 40 -1.67 -2.66 3.01
CA SER A 40 -2.51 -3.32 2.02
C SER A 40 -2.22 -2.82 0.59
N LEU A 41 -1.92 -1.53 0.42
CA LEU A 41 -1.56 -0.99 -0.89
C LEU A 41 -0.29 -1.64 -1.47
N PHE A 42 0.67 -2.03 -0.62
CA PHE A 42 1.87 -2.75 -1.08
C PHE A 42 1.61 -4.19 -1.52
N VAL A 43 0.50 -4.79 -1.09
CA VAL A 43 0.10 -6.15 -1.48
C VAL A 43 -0.84 -6.10 -2.67
N LEU A 44 -1.93 -5.33 -2.54
CA LEU A 44 -3.07 -5.37 -3.45
C LEU A 44 -2.80 -4.62 -4.75
N GLU A 45 -2.13 -3.46 -4.71
CA GLU A 45 -1.89 -2.69 -5.94
C GLU A 45 -0.96 -3.42 -6.90
N PRO A 46 0.20 -3.98 -6.49
CA PRO A 46 1.03 -4.74 -7.42
C PRO A 46 0.30 -5.94 -8.05
N MET A 47 -0.54 -6.63 -7.27
CA MET A 47 -1.37 -7.72 -7.79
C MET A 47 -2.38 -7.22 -8.83
N ARG A 48 -3.10 -6.13 -8.53
CA ARG A 48 -4.08 -5.53 -9.43
C ARG A 48 -3.43 -5.02 -10.72
N TRP A 49 -2.28 -4.36 -10.61
CA TRP A 49 -1.54 -3.83 -11.75
C TRP A 49 -0.99 -4.95 -12.65
N ALA A 50 -0.46 -6.02 -12.05
CA ALA A 50 -0.03 -7.19 -12.81
C ALA A 50 -1.20 -7.78 -13.62
N ALA A 51 -2.36 -7.94 -13.00
CA ALA A 51 -3.55 -8.47 -13.69
C ALA A 51 -4.07 -7.57 -14.83
N LEU A 52 -3.89 -6.24 -14.74
CA LEU A 52 -4.42 -5.28 -15.72
C LEU A 52 -3.46 -4.92 -16.84
N TYR A 53 -2.17 -4.81 -16.53
CA TYR A 53 -1.20 -4.14 -17.41
C TYR A 53 0.01 -5.01 -17.76
N GLU A 54 0.23 -6.12 -17.06
CA GLU A 54 1.31 -7.04 -17.39
C GLU A 54 0.85 -8.14 -18.35
N TRP A 55 1.83 -8.86 -18.89
CA TRP A 55 1.59 -9.95 -19.85
C TRP A 55 0.85 -11.17 -19.25
N ARG A 56 0.74 -11.26 -17.91
CA ARG A 56 -0.06 -12.26 -17.19
C ARG A 56 -0.44 -11.79 -15.78
N ASP A 57 -1.49 -12.41 -15.23
CA ASP A 57 -1.78 -12.35 -13.78
C ASP A 57 -0.80 -13.22 -12.97
N LEU A 58 -0.76 -12.96 -11.67
CA LEU A 58 -0.03 -13.77 -10.69
C LEU A 58 -0.74 -15.10 -10.46
N THR A 59 0.05 -16.16 -10.39
CA THR A 59 -0.39 -17.49 -10.02
C THR A 59 -0.83 -17.54 -8.56
N MET A 60 -1.61 -18.55 -8.19
CA MET A 60 -2.01 -18.79 -6.80
C MET A 60 -0.79 -18.90 -5.86
N PHE A 61 0.30 -19.52 -6.32
CA PHE A 61 1.54 -19.65 -5.55
C PHE A 61 2.20 -18.29 -5.28
N GLU A 62 2.28 -17.42 -6.29
CA GLU A 62 2.84 -16.07 -6.15
C GLU A 62 1.99 -15.20 -5.22
N LYS A 63 0.66 -15.27 -5.35
CA LYS A 63 -0.28 -14.57 -4.46
C LYS A 63 -0.12 -15.03 -3.01
N ASN A 64 0.03 -16.33 -2.78
CA ASN A 64 0.28 -16.90 -1.46
C ASN A 64 1.64 -16.45 -0.88
N ALA A 65 2.70 -16.44 -1.69
CA ALA A 65 4.02 -15.99 -1.26
C ALA A 65 4.04 -14.50 -0.87
N LEU A 66 3.38 -13.64 -1.67
CA LEU A 66 3.21 -12.22 -1.35
C LEU A 66 2.42 -12.03 -0.06
N ALA A 67 1.33 -12.78 0.11
CA ALA A 67 0.51 -12.71 1.32
C ALA A 67 1.29 -13.09 2.58
N ILE A 68 2.08 -14.17 2.53
CA ILE A 68 2.97 -14.56 3.65
C ILE A 68 3.96 -13.43 3.94
N PHE A 69 4.70 -12.99 2.93
CA PHE A 69 5.74 -11.98 3.11
C PHE A 69 5.21 -10.69 3.75
N TRP A 70 4.10 -10.15 3.23
CA TRP A 70 3.56 -8.89 3.72
C TRP A 70 2.82 -9.01 5.05
N LYS A 71 2.20 -10.17 5.32
CA LYS A 71 1.64 -10.47 6.65
C LYS A 71 2.75 -10.56 7.70
N ASP A 72 3.85 -11.22 7.38
CA ASP A 72 5.00 -11.32 8.29
C ASP A 72 5.64 -9.94 8.52
N LEU A 73 5.81 -9.14 7.46
CA LEU A 73 6.31 -7.76 7.63
C LEU A 73 5.38 -6.91 8.49
N GLY A 74 4.06 -7.01 8.34
CA GLY A 74 3.14 -6.26 9.18
C GLY A 74 3.16 -6.70 10.65
N ASN A 75 3.38 -7.99 10.92
CA ASN A 75 3.64 -8.49 12.28
C ASN A 75 4.92 -7.85 12.87
N GLU A 76 6.02 -7.83 12.11
CA GLU A 76 7.28 -7.20 12.51
C GLU A 76 7.15 -5.68 12.72
N MET A 77 6.16 -5.05 12.06
CA MET A 77 5.82 -3.65 12.24
C MET A 77 4.83 -3.38 13.39
N GLY A 78 4.39 -4.43 14.10
CA GLY A 78 3.42 -4.32 15.19
C GLY A 78 2.06 -3.80 14.73
N ILE A 79 1.60 -4.25 13.55
CA ILE A 79 0.27 -3.97 13.03
C ILE A 79 -0.68 -5.06 13.52
N SER A 80 -1.77 -4.68 14.18
CA SER A 80 -2.83 -5.62 14.57
C SER A 80 -3.74 -5.93 13.39
N TYR A 81 -4.15 -7.19 13.28
CA TYR A 81 -5.08 -7.69 12.27
C TYR A 81 -6.47 -7.99 12.83
N GLU A 82 -6.79 -7.58 14.06
CA GLU A 82 -8.08 -7.85 14.69
C GLU A 82 -9.27 -7.35 13.87
N CYS A 83 -9.13 -6.22 13.18
CA CYS A 83 -10.16 -5.67 12.29
C CYS A 83 -10.43 -6.53 11.05
N LEU A 84 -9.58 -7.52 10.75
CA LEU A 84 -9.77 -8.47 9.66
C LEU A 84 -10.64 -9.67 10.06
N ALA A 85 -10.80 -9.94 11.36
CA ALA A 85 -11.54 -11.10 11.86
C ALA A 85 -12.94 -11.28 11.27
N PRO A 86 -13.76 -10.22 11.06
CA PRO A 86 -15.08 -10.35 10.42
C PRO A 86 -15.05 -10.86 8.97
N TYR A 87 -13.90 -10.76 8.31
CA TYR A 87 -13.71 -11.15 6.91
C TYR A 87 -12.93 -12.46 6.75
N THR A 88 -12.28 -12.92 7.82
CA THR A 88 -11.44 -14.12 7.83
C THR A 88 -12.28 -15.37 8.01
N HIS A 89 -12.29 -16.21 6.98
CA HIS A 89 -13.05 -17.46 6.96
C HIS A 89 -12.23 -18.68 7.41
N LYS A 90 -10.90 -18.56 7.42
CA LYS A 90 -9.98 -19.63 7.81
C LYS A 90 -8.75 -19.05 8.49
N GLU A 91 -8.47 -19.51 9.71
CA GLU A 91 -7.28 -19.13 10.44
C GLU A 91 -6.02 -19.76 9.82
N ASN A 92 -4.88 -19.08 9.99
CA ASN A 92 -3.57 -19.55 9.52
C ASN A 92 -3.46 -19.84 8.01
N ASP A 93 -4.31 -19.23 7.20
CA ASP A 93 -4.27 -19.31 5.75
C ASP A 93 -3.92 -17.93 5.15
N ALA A 94 -2.84 -17.87 4.37
CA ALA A 94 -2.35 -16.60 3.82
C ALA A 94 -3.27 -16.06 2.73
N LEU A 95 -3.91 -16.92 1.94
CA LEU A 95 -4.90 -16.49 0.95
C LEU A 95 -6.17 -16.00 1.64
N ALA A 96 -6.60 -16.65 2.72
CA ALA A 96 -7.74 -16.17 3.51
C ALA A 96 -7.47 -14.79 4.15
N TRP A 97 -6.25 -14.57 4.63
CA TRP A 97 -5.82 -13.25 5.11
C TRP A 97 -5.82 -12.21 3.99
N LEU A 98 -5.32 -12.57 2.80
CA LEU A 98 -5.28 -11.68 1.64
C LEU A 98 -6.69 -11.25 1.20
N GLU A 99 -7.63 -12.19 1.13
CA GLU A 99 -9.04 -11.91 0.82
C GLU A 99 -9.69 -11.00 1.88
N SER A 100 -9.37 -11.25 3.15
CA SER A 100 -9.85 -10.43 4.27
C SER A 100 -9.32 -9.00 4.18
N LEU A 101 -8.03 -8.87 3.87
CA LEU A 101 -7.35 -7.59 3.67
C LEU A 101 -7.97 -6.82 2.50
N GLN A 102 -8.27 -7.49 1.39
CA GLN A 102 -8.92 -6.86 0.24
C GLN A 102 -10.30 -6.30 0.60
N LYS A 103 -11.15 -7.11 1.24
CA LYS A 103 -12.50 -6.68 1.66
C LYS A 103 -12.43 -5.52 2.66
N TRP A 104 -11.57 -5.62 3.66
CA TRP A 104 -11.36 -4.57 4.66
C TRP A 104 -10.82 -3.29 4.02
N CYS A 105 -9.85 -3.38 3.11
CA CYS A 105 -9.25 -2.25 2.41
C CYS A 105 -10.31 -1.46 1.62
N SER A 106 -11.17 -2.15 0.86
CA SER A 106 -12.26 -1.49 0.14
C SER A 106 -13.21 -0.74 1.08
N LYS A 107 -13.52 -1.32 2.25
CA LYS A 107 -14.36 -0.66 3.27
C LYS A 107 -13.67 0.54 3.91
N TYR A 108 -12.36 0.45 4.15
CA TYR A 108 -11.57 1.58 4.62
C TYR A 108 -11.60 2.73 3.61
N GLN A 109 -11.44 2.44 2.32
CA GLN A 109 -11.45 3.44 1.26
C GLN A 109 -12.79 4.16 1.12
N GLU A 110 -13.92 3.44 1.27
CA GLU A 110 -15.26 4.04 1.23
C GLU A 110 -15.43 5.20 2.23
N HIS A 111 -14.74 5.15 3.38
CA HIS A 111 -14.83 6.15 4.43
C HIS A 111 -13.66 7.14 4.47
N HIS A 112 -12.47 6.72 4.04
CA HIS A 112 -11.23 7.48 4.23
C HIS A 112 -10.57 7.99 2.94
N MET A 113 -10.91 7.45 1.76
CA MET A 113 -10.39 7.94 0.46
C MET A 113 -11.17 9.18 0.00
N VAL A 114 -11.02 10.26 0.75
CA VAL A 114 -11.72 11.54 0.51
C VAL A 114 -10.77 12.62 0.01
N TYR A 115 -11.34 13.65 -0.61
CA TYR A 115 -10.57 14.83 -1.00
C TYR A 115 -10.05 15.57 0.22
N ALA A 116 -8.78 16.00 0.16
CA ALA A 116 -8.21 16.95 1.09
C ALA A 116 -7.21 17.84 0.36
N ILE A 117 -7.15 19.12 0.75
CA ILE A 117 -6.18 20.10 0.19
C ILE A 117 -4.74 19.59 0.35
N ALA A 118 -4.45 18.91 1.47
CA ALA A 118 -3.16 18.30 1.71
C ALA A 118 -2.84 17.17 0.70
N ASN A 119 -3.84 16.36 0.32
CA ASN A 119 -3.69 15.27 -0.65
C ASN A 119 -3.39 15.83 -2.04
N GLU A 120 -4.11 16.86 -2.48
CA GLU A 120 -3.85 17.52 -3.76
C GLU A 120 -2.43 18.10 -3.81
N LYS A 121 -2.01 18.79 -2.74
CA LYS A 121 -0.65 19.35 -2.65
C LYS A 121 0.41 18.24 -2.75
N LEU A 122 0.21 17.14 -2.05
CA LEU A 122 1.12 15.99 -2.07
C LEU A 122 1.15 15.32 -3.45
N ALA A 123 -0.01 15.09 -4.06
CA ALA A 123 -0.13 14.47 -5.37
C ALA A 123 0.58 15.30 -6.46
N ARG A 124 0.38 16.63 -6.46
CA ARG A 124 1.06 17.54 -7.39
C ARG A 124 2.58 17.54 -7.19
N ALA A 125 3.04 17.54 -5.93
CA ALA A 125 4.47 17.46 -5.62
C ALA A 125 5.09 16.14 -6.08
N ASN A 126 4.38 15.01 -5.87
CA ASN A 126 4.83 13.70 -6.30
C ASN A 126 4.92 13.59 -7.82
N VAL A 127 3.91 14.08 -8.56
CA VAL A 127 3.96 14.14 -10.03
C VAL A 127 5.15 14.98 -10.50
N LYS A 128 5.39 16.13 -9.87
CA LYS A 128 6.54 16.97 -10.24
C LYS A 128 7.87 16.24 -10.04
N LEU A 129 7.99 15.43 -8.99
CA LEU A 129 9.17 14.60 -8.75
C LEU A 129 9.31 13.51 -9.84
N LEU A 130 8.22 12.82 -10.19
CA LEU A 130 8.21 11.81 -11.25
C LEU A 130 8.60 12.38 -12.63
N LEU A 131 8.30 13.65 -12.87
CA LEU A 131 8.55 14.34 -14.14
C LEU A 131 9.83 15.17 -14.13
N MET A 132 10.68 15.04 -13.11
CA MET A 132 11.87 15.88 -12.96
C MET A 132 12.84 15.74 -14.15
N ASP A 133 12.97 14.53 -14.70
CA ASP A 133 13.83 14.23 -15.84
C ASP A 133 13.14 14.48 -17.21
N PHE A 134 11.85 14.83 -17.21
CA PHE A 134 11.10 15.12 -18.42
C PHE A 134 11.16 16.61 -18.80
N PRO A 135 11.21 16.94 -20.11
CA PRO A 135 11.08 18.32 -20.56
C PRO A 135 9.78 18.97 -20.05
N LYS A 136 9.85 20.21 -19.54
CA LYS A 136 8.70 20.89 -18.91
C LYS A 136 7.44 20.93 -19.79
N PHE A 137 7.60 21.02 -21.11
CA PHE A 137 6.47 21.07 -22.04
C PHE A 137 5.65 19.76 -22.10
N THR A 138 6.21 18.63 -21.66
CA THR A 138 5.49 17.35 -21.62
C THR A 138 4.69 17.15 -20.34
N HIS A 139 4.89 18.00 -19.32
CA HIS A 139 4.40 17.72 -17.97
C HIS A 139 2.87 17.62 -17.90
N ASP A 140 2.17 18.53 -18.57
CA ASP A 140 0.70 18.53 -18.60
C ASP A 140 0.13 17.31 -19.33
N PHE A 141 0.80 16.86 -20.40
CA PHE A 141 0.40 15.66 -21.13
C PHE A 141 0.57 14.42 -20.27
N VAL A 142 1.75 14.23 -19.66
CA VAL A 142 2.02 13.06 -18.81
C VAL A 142 1.11 13.06 -17.58
N PHE A 143 0.85 14.22 -16.98
CA PHE A 143 -0.08 14.32 -15.85
C PHE A 143 -1.50 13.85 -16.23
N LYS A 144 -2.00 14.23 -17.41
CA LYS A 144 -3.30 13.76 -17.90
C LYS A 144 -3.31 12.24 -18.10
N GLN A 145 -2.22 11.66 -18.62
CA GLN A 145 -2.11 10.20 -18.78
C GLN A 145 -2.07 9.47 -17.43
N LEU A 146 -1.36 10.00 -16.43
CA LEU A 146 -1.33 9.42 -15.08
C LEU A 146 -2.73 9.35 -14.46
N ARG A 147 -3.60 10.35 -14.71
CA ARG A 147 -5.00 10.31 -14.27
C ARG A 147 -5.80 9.17 -14.92
N CYS A 148 -5.40 8.64 -16.07
CA CYS A 148 -6.09 7.48 -16.67
C CYS A 148 -5.76 6.16 -15.94
N LEU A 149 -4.61 6.08 -15.28
CA LEU A 149 -4.19 4.90 -14.51
C LEU A 149 -4.75 4.91 -13.08
N MET A 150 -5.20 6.07 -12.59
CA MET A 150 -5.77 6.23 -11.27
C MET A 150 -7.24 5.77 -11.26
N GLU A 151 -7.60 5.01 -10.24
CA GLU A 151 -8.98 4.64 -9.99
C GLU A 151 -9.87 5.88 -9.74
N PRO A 152 -11.17 5.82 -10.04
CA PRO A 152 -12.08 6.96 -9.89
C PRO A 152 -12.05 7.61 -8.50
N GLN A 153 -12.03 6.80 -7.43
CA GLN A 153 -12.00 7.29 -6.05
C GLN A 153 -10.67 8.00 -5.73
N LEU A 154 -9.54 7.43 -6.20
CA LEU A 154 -8.22 8.03 -6.02
C LEU A 154 -8.12 9.38 -6.73
N ARG A 155 -8.63 9.47 -7.96
CA ARG A 155 -8.70 10.75 -8.69
C ARG A 155 -9.49 11.80 -7.90
N HIS A 156 -10.65 11.43 -7.39
CA HIS A 156 -11.46 12.34 -6.58
C HIS A 156 -10.72 12.79 -5.31
N ALA A 157 -10.03 11.87 -4.63
CA ALA A 157 -9.26 12.20 -3.43
C ALA A 157 -8.06 13.14 -3.68
N PHE A 158 -7.53 13.17 -4.90
CA PHE A 158 -6.39 14.00 -5.30
C PHE A 158 -6.76 15.35 -5.93
N GLY A 159 -8.01 15.57 -6.36
CA GLY A 159 -8.44 16.77 -7.10
C GLY A 159 -8.21 16.69 -8.61
#